data_AF-W2D3Z2-F1
#
_entry.id   AF-W2D3Z2-F1
#
_cell.length_a   1.000
_cell.length_b   1.000
_cell.length_c   1.000
_cell.angle_alpha   90.00
_cell.angle_beta   90.00
_cell.angle_gamma   90.00
#
_symmetry.space_group_name_H-M   'P 1'
#
loop_
_entity.id
_entity.type
_entity.pdbx_description
1 polymer ?
#
loop_
_entity_poly.entity_id
_entity_poly.type
_entity_poly.pdbx_seq_one_letter_code
_entity_poly.pdbx_strand_id
1 'polypeptide(L)'
;SNMIKSILIPADAKAKMSILIKDINSLFEHLRFSFDRLEYMQDTFLGLVNIQQNKIIKIFTIVSVVFMPPTLVASIYGMNFKVMPELEWKFGYPFAIVLMICGVIGILWYFKRKKWF
;
A
#
# COMPACT_ATOMS: atom_id res chain seq x y z
N SER A 1 10.65 -61.41 -34.03
CA SER A 1 9.28 -61.66 -33.51
C SER A 1 9.34 -62.63 -32.36
N ASN A 2 8.60 -62.34 -31.27
CA ASN A 2 8.26 -63.21 -30.12
C ASN A 2 8.70 -62.77 -28.71
N MET A 3 9.27 -61.57 -28.52
CA MET A 3 9.49 -61.02 -27.16
C MET A 3 8.47 -59.94 -26.73
N ILE A 4 7.32 -59.84 -27.40
CA ILE A 4 6.23 -58.87 -27.05
C ILE A 4 5.06 -59.57 -26.32
N LYS A 5 5.09 -60.90 -26.18
CA LYS A 5 4.00 -61.69 -25.56
C LYS A 5 4.39 -62.36 -24.24
N SER A 6 5.32 -61.78 -23.48
CA SER A 6 5.58 -62.25 -22.11
C SER A 6 4.89 -61.32 -21.12
N ILE A 7 3.90 -61.88 -20.40
CA ILE A 7 3.25 -61.35 -19.20
C ILE A 7 2.15 -60.31 -19.47
N LEU A 8 1.04 -60.87 -19.95
CA LEU A 8 -0.36 -60.45 -19.84
C LEU A 8 -0.64 -59.40 -18.75
N ILE A 9 -0.69 -58.12 -19.13
CA ILE A 9 -1.54 -57.16 -18.43
C ILE A 9 -2.98 -57.55 -18.79
N PRO A 10 -3.80 -58.07 -17.87
CA PRO A 10 -5.19 -58.38 -18.19
C PRO A 10 -5.90 -57.10 -18.66
N ALA A 11 -6.86 -57.21 -19.58
CA ALA A 11 -7.58 -56.05 -20.12
C ALA A 11 -8.18 -55.17 -19.00
N ASP A 12 -8.54 -55.80 -17.88
CA ASP A 12 -8.97 -55.17 -16.64
C ASP A 12 -7.88 -54.29 -15.97
N ALA A 13 -6.63 -54.76 -15.90
CA ALA A 13 -5.52 -53.97 -15.36
C ALA A 13 -5.17 -52.75 -16.24
N LYS A 14 -5.32 -52.86 -17.56
CA LYS A 14 -5.14 -51.71 -18.48
C LYS A 14 -6.25 -50.66 -18.30
N ALA A 15 -7.50 -51.10 -18.14
CA ALA A 15 -8.62 -50.22 -17.85
C ALA A 15 -8.46 -49.52 -16.49
N LYS A 16 -8.08 -50.26 -15.45
CA LYS A 16 -7.79 -49.72 -14.11
C LYS A 16 -6.65 -48.71 -14.12
N MET A 17 -5.58 -48.97 -14.88
CA MET A 17 -4.47 -48.02 -15.05
C MET A 17 -4.93 -46.74 -15.76
N SER A 18 -5.79 -46.84 -16.79
CA SER A 18 -6.36 -45.65 -17.46
C SER A 18 -7.23 -44.81 -16.54
N ILE A 19 -8.00 -45.45 -15.63
CA ILE A 19 -8.81 -44.74 -14.64
C ILE A 19 -7.91 -44.02 -13.64
N LEU A 20 -6.89 -44.71 -13.10
CA LEU A 20 -5.93 -44.10 -12.18
C LEU A 20 -5.17 -42.92 -12.80
N ILE A 21 -4.78 -43.01 -14.08
CA ILE A 21 -4.15 -41.89 -14.79
C ILE A 21 -5.12 -40.70 -14.91
N LYS A 22 -6.41 -40.97 -15.17
CA LYS A 22 -7.45 -39.94 -15.26
C LYS A 22 -7.69 -39.27 -13.90
N ASP A 23 -7.69 -40.04 -12.82
CA ASP A 23 -7.84 -39.54 -11.45
C ASP A 23 -6.61 -38.74 -11.00
N ILE A 24 -5.40 -39.19 -11.35
CA ILE A 24 -4.17 -38.42 -11.11
C ILE A 24 -4.22 -37.09 -11.86
N ASN A 25 -4.66 -37.09 -13.13
CA ASN A 25 -4.79 -35.86 -13.91
C ASN A 25 -5.83 -34.91 -13.31
N SER A 26 -6.97 -35.41 -12.82
CA SER A 26 -7.97 -34.57 -12.18
C SER A 26 -7.47 -33.98 -10.85
N LEU A 27 -6.69 -34.74 -10.08
CA LEU A 27 -6.00 -34.22 -8.90
C LEU A 27 -4.97 -33.16 -9.25
N PHE A 28 -4.19 -33.35 -10.32
CA PHE A 28 -3.26 -32.34 -10.81
C PHE A 28 -3.98 -31.05 -11.21
N GLU A 29 -5.10 -31.14 -11.93
CA GLU A 29 -5.92 -29.97 -12.27
C GLU A 29 -6.48 -29.28 -11.01
N HIS A 30 -6.93 -30.04 -10.02
CA HIS A 30 -7.37 -29.48 -8.73
C HIS A 30 -6.24 -28.79 -7.95
N LEU A 31 -5.03 -29.35 -7.98
CA LEU A 31 -3.85 -28.74 -7.36
C LEU A 31 -3.49 -27.44 -8.07
N ARG A 32 -3.43 -27.43 -9.40
CA ARG A 32 -3.16 -26.21 -10.19
C ARG A 32 -4.17 -25.13 -9.88
N PHE A 33 -5.46 -25.46 -9.91
CA PHE A 33 -6.54 -24.53 -9.56
C PHE A 33 -6.44 -24.01 -8.11
N SER A 34 -5.88 -24.80 -7.19
CA SER A 34 -5.67 -24.36 -5.81
C SER A 34 -4.47 -23.42 -5.70
N PHE A 35 -3.39 -23.68 -6.43
CA PHE A 35 -2.25 -22.76 -6.51
C PHE A 35 -2.63 -21.43 -7.16
N ASP A 36 -3.40 -21.43 -8.25
CA ASP A 36 -3.87 -20.19 -8.89
C ASP A 36 -4.72 -19.34 -7.92
N ARG A 37 -5.54 -19.98 -7.09
CA ARG A 37 -6.32 -19.28 -6.06
C ARG A 37 -5.46 -18.73 -4.93
N LEU A 38 -4.41 -19.45 -4.53
CA LEU A 38 -3.45 -18.97 -3.54
C LEU A 38 -2.69 -17.75 -4.06
N GLU A 39 -2.27 -17.77 -5.32
CA GLU A 39 -1.64 -16.62 -5.98
C GLU A 39 -2.59 -15.42 -6.01
N TYR A 40 -3.84 -15.62 -6.44
CA TYR A 40 -4.84 -14.55 -6.42
C TYR A 40 -5.10 -13.99 -5.01
N MET A 41 -5.14 -14.85 -3.99
CA MET A 41 -5.27 -14.42 -2.60
C MET A 41 -4.04 -13.64 -2.13
N GLN A 42 -2.83 -14.08 -2.49
CA GLN A 42 -1.59 -13.39 -2.17
C GLN A 42 -1.57 -12.00 -2.80
N ASP A 43 -1.91 -11.88 -4.08
CA ASP A 43 -2.00 -10.62 -4.79
C ASP A 43 -3.03 -9.68 -4.16
N THR A 44 -4.20 -10.22 -3.81
CA THR A 44 -5.24 -9.46 -3.11
C THR A 44 -4.74 -8.98 -1.75
N PHE A 45 -4.07 -9.84 -0.98
CA PHE A 45 -3.52 -9.49 0.32
C PHE A 45 -2.45 -8.40 0.21
N LEU A 46 -1.53 -8.52 -0.73
CA LEU A 46 -0.53 -7.49 -1.04
C LEU A 46 -1.19 -6.17 -1.47
N GLY A 47 -2.24 -6.24 -2.28
CA GLY A 47 -3.06 -5.09 -2.66
C GLY A 47 -3.68 -4.39 -1.45
N LEU A 48 -4.28 -5.16 -0.53
CA LEU A 48 -4.85 -4.64 0.71
C LEU A 48 -3.79 -4.01 1.62
N VAL A 49 -2.61 -4.64 1.74
CA VAL A 49 -1.47 -4.09 2.48
C VAL A 49 -1.02 -2.76 1.87
N ASN A 50 -0.91 -2.70 0.54
CA ASN A 50 -0.53 -1.47 -0.16
C ASN A 50 -1.55 -0.34 0.07
N ILE A 51 -2.86 -0.64 0.02
CA ILE A 51 -3.92 0.33 0.33
C ILE A 51 -3.79 0.85 1.76
N GLN A 52 -3.56 -0.03 2.74
CA GLN A 52 -3.35 0.36 4.13
C GLN A 52 -2.10 1.22 4.31
N GLN A 53 -0.98 0.82 3.70
CA GLN A 53 0.27 1.60 3.73
C GLN A 53 0.08 2.99 3.10
N ASN A 54 -0.57 3.07 1.93
CA ASN A 54 -0.88 4.34 1.28
C ASN A 54 -1.76 5.23 2.15
N LYS A 55 -2.72 4.65 2.89
CA LYS A 55 -3.54 5.40 3.86
C LYS A 55 -2.68 5.96 4.99
N ILE A 56 -1.78 5.17 5.56
CA ILE A 56 -0.86 5.60 6.63
C ILE A 56 0.06 6.73 6.13
N ILE A 57 0.70 6.55 4.96
CA ILE A 57 1.57 7.55 4.34
C ILE A 57 0.80 8.84 4.07
N LYS A 58 -0.42 8.74 3.53
CA LYS A 58 -1.27 9.91 3.28
C LYS A 58 -1.52 10.70 4.57
N ILE A 59 -1.86 10.02 5.67
CA ILE A 59 -2.08 10.67 6.97
C ILE A 59 -0.81 11.37 7.46
N PHE A 60 0.34 10.68 7.43
CA PHE A 60 1.61 11.25 7.87
C PHE A 60 2.03 12.47 7.05
N THR A 61 1.87 12.42 5.74
CA THR A 61 2.13 13.55 4.84
C THR A 61 1.21 14.73 5.15
N ILE A 62 -0.09 14.50 5.38
CA ILE A 62 -1.03 15.57 5.76
C ILE A 62 -0.59 16.25 7.05
N VAL A 63 -0.29 15.45 8.07
CA VAL A 63 0.20 15.96 9.37
C VAL A 63 1.47 16.79 9.18
N SER A 64 2.44 16.27 8.42
CA SER A 64 3.71 16.97 8.15
C SER A 64 3.51 18.30 7.43
N VAL A 65 2.67 18.33 6.39
CA VAL A 65 2.39 19.55 5.60
C VAL A 65 1.66 20.59 6.45
N VAL A 66 0.76 20.18 7.34
CA VAL A 66 0.07 21.10 8.27
C VAL A 66 1.05 21.72 9.28
N PHE A 67 2.06 20.98 9.75
CA PHE A 67 3.06 21.50 10.68
C PHE A 67 4.18 22.31 10.02
N MET A 68 4.35 22.22 8.70
CA MET A 68 5.45 22.87 7.99
C MET A 68 5.43 24.42 8.08
N PRO A 69 4.31 25.14 7.87
CA PRO A 69 4.29 26.60 8.00
C PRO A 69 4.55 27.11 9.42
N PRO A 70 3.92 26.55 10.49
CA PRO A 70 4.27 26.94 11.85
C PRO A 70 5.73 26.67 12.20
N THR A 71 6.29 25.54 11.76
CA THR A 71 7.70 25.20 12.00
C THR A 71 8.63 26.19 11.32
N LEU A 72 8.33 26.60 10.09
CA LEU A 72 9.12 27.59 9.35
C LEU A 72 9.09 28.97 10.02
N VAL A 73 7.90 29.43 10.45
CA VAL A 73 7.78 30.70 11.20
C VAL A 73 8.52 30.62 12.54
N ALA A 74 8.33 29.55 13.32
CA ALA A 74 9.05 29.34 14.57
C ALA A 74 10.57 29.29 14.37
N SER A 75 11.03 28.70 13.26
CA SER A 75 12.46 28.63 12.92
C SER A 75 13.01 30.01 12.61
N ILE A 76 12.32 30.82 11.78
CA ILE A 76 12.73 32.20 11.44
C ILE A 76 12.80 33.07 12.70
N TYR A 77 11.78 33.01 13.56
CA TYR A 77 11.74 33.77 14.82
C TYR A 77 12.72 33.23 15.89
N GLY A 78 13.19 31.99 15.76
CA GLY A 78 14.24 31.41 16.60
C GLY A 78 15.68 31.77 16.17
N MET A 79 15.86 32.42 15.02
CA MET A 79 17.18 32.86 14.57
C MET A 79 17.64 34.09 15.35
N ASN A 80 18.88 34.13 15.83
CA ASN A 80 19.44 35.26 16.60
C ASN A 80 19.86 36.44 15.70
N PHE A 81 18.97 36.97 14.85
CA PHE A 81 19.28 38.16 14.06
C PHE A 81 19.17 39.44 14.91
N LYS A 82 20.23 40.26 14.89
CA LYS A 82 20.36 41.51 15.65
C LYS A 82 19.49 42.67 15.12
N VAL A 83 19.03 42.56 13.88
CA VAL A 83 18.10 43.51 13.22
C VAL A 83 16.95 42.69 12.66
N MET A 84 15.90 42.50 13.45
CA MET A 84 14.61 42.00 12.97
C MET A 84 13.63 43.18 12.96
N PRO A 85 13.44 43.87 11.82
CA PRO A 85 12.54 45.03 11.75
C PRO A 85 11.08 44.66 12.07
N GLU A 86 10.71 43.39 11.97
CA GLU A 86 9.40 42.87 12.38
C GLU A 86 9.22 42.82 13.91
N LEU A 87 10.31 42.74 14.69
CA LEU A 87 10.29 42.62 16.16
C LEU A 87 10.15 43.98 16.86
N GLU A 88 10.61 45.06 16.22
CA GLU A 88 10.41 46.44 16.70
C GLU A 88 8.95 46.89 16.59
N TRP A 89 8.15 46.17 15.78
CA TRP A 89 6.74 46.42 15.67
C TRP A 89 5.98 45.77 16.82
N LYS A 90 5.24 46.56 17.61
CA LYS A 90 4.40 46.06 18.73
C LYS A 90 3.44 44.93 18.35
N PHE A 91 3.12 44.78 17.06
CA PHE A 91 2.22 43.75 16.54
C PHE A 91 2.91 42.62 15.74
N GLY A 92 4.25 42.61 15.63
CA GLY A 92 4.97 41.58 14.87
C GLY A 92 4.73 40.16 15.40
N TYR A 93 4.78 39.98 16.72
CA TYR A 93 4.53 38.68 17.36
C TYR A 93 3.06 38.20 17.18
N PRO A 94 2.02 39.02 17.43
CA PRO A 94 0.64 38.68 17.07
C PRO A 94 0.46 38.37 15.58
N PHE A 95 1.09 39.13 14.68
CA PHE A 95 1.00 38.92 13.23
C PHE A 95 1.61 37.58 12.81
N ALA A 96 2.75 37.19 13.38
CA ALA A 96 3.37 35.88 13.15
C ALA A 96 2.44 34.73 13.56
N ILE A 97 1.76 34.85 14.71
CA ILE A 97 0.76 33.86 15.16
C ILE A 97 -0.40 33.78 14.17
N VAL A 98 -0.94 34.92 13.74
CA VAL A 98 -2.01 34.97 12.73
C VAL A 98 -1.54 34.32 11.43
N LEU A 99 -0.31 34.56 11.00
CA LEU A 99 0.25 33.97 9.77
C LEU A 99 0.42 32.46 9.88
N MET A 100 0.83 31.94 11.04
CA MET A 100 0.88 30.49 11.31
C MET A 100 -0.52 29.85 11.24
N ILE A 101 -1.50 30.46 11.90
CA ILE A 101 -2.89 29.98 11.92
C ILE A 101 -3.50 30.05 10.52
N CYS A 102 -3.31 31.15 9.80
CA CYS A 102 -3.75 31.32 8.41
C CYS A 102 -3.11 30.28 7.47
N GLY A 103 -1.82 29.96 7.66
CA GLY A 103 -1.12 28.92 6.91
C GLY A 103 -1.76 27.54 7.12
N VAL A 104 -2.03 27.18 8.37
CA VAL A 104 -2.73 25.93 8.72
C VAL A 104 -4.14 25.89 8.10
N ILE A 105 -4.92 26.96 8.26
CA ILE A 105 -6.28 27.06 7.72
C ILE A 105 -6.27 26.98 6.19
N GLY A 106 -5.33 27.66 5.53
CA GLY A 106 -5.19 27.65 4.08
C GLY A 106 -4.89 26.26 3.53
N ILE A 107 -4.00 25.52 4.19
CA ILE A 107 -3.67 24.13 3.84
C ILE A 107 -4.87 23.22 4.10
N LEU A 108 -5.52 23.32 5.26
CA LEU A 108 -6.71 22.53 5.57
C LEU A 108 -7.85 22.79 4.57
N TRP A 109 -8.04 24.04 4.16
CA TRP A 109 -9.03 24.40 3.15
C TRP A 109 -8.68 23.84 1.78
N TYR A 110 -7.41 23.90 1.38
CA TYR A 110 -6.92 23.29 0.14
C TYR A 110 -7.15 21.78 0.12
N PHE A 111 -6.82 21.08 1.21
CA PHE A 111 -7.05 19.63 1.36
C PHE A 111 -8.54 19.27 1.35
N LYS A 112 -9.39 20.06 2.00
CA LYS A 112 -10.85 19.89 1.99
C LYS A 112 -11.42 20.05 0.58
N ARG A 113 -10.97 21.04 -0.18
CA ARG A 113 -11.45 21.31 -1.55
C ARG A 113 -11.03 20.21 -2.53
N LYS A 114 -9.85 19.62 -2.35
CA LYS A 114 -9.35 18.53 -3.20
C LYS A 114 -9.98 17.16 -2.92
N LYS A 115 -10.92 17.03 -1.96
CA LYS A 115 -11.51 15.74 -1.54
C LYS A 115 -10.46 14.67 -1.21
N TRP A 116 -9.33 15.10 -0.62
CA TRP A 116 -8.34 14.16 -0.08
C TRP A 116 -8.76 13.57 1.27
N PHE A 117 -9.85 14.10 1.84
CA PHE A 117 -10.65 13.54 2.91
C PHE A 117 -11.72 12.60 2.37
#